data_AF-A0A813DRN4-F1
#
_entry.id   AF-A0A813DRN4-F1
#
_cell.length_a   1.000
_cell.length_b   1.000
_cell.length_c   1.000
_cell.angle_alpha   90.00
_cell.angle_beta   90.00
_cell.angle_gamma   90.00
#
_symmetry.space_group_name_H-M   'P 1'
#
loop_
_entity.id
_entity.type
_entity.pdbx_description
1 polymer ?
#
loop_
_entity_poly.entity_id
_entity_poly.type
_entity_poly.pdbx_seq_one_letter_code
_entity_poly.pdbx_strand_id
1 'polypeptide(L)'
;MIEPIAEELEVPQDRIFTNTILFDEDGNYAGFDETEPTSRDGGKPAVLTQLKRQRGYKNMVMVGDGATDLQARPPVKVFIGFGGIQIREKVKQEADWFVYDFKEVLDVLPEV
;
A
#
# COMPACT_ATOMS: atom_id res chain seq x y z
N MET A 1 10.77 9.47 3.21
CA MET A 1 9.89 9.69 4.39
C MET A 1 9.43 8.39 5.05
N ILE A 2 9.22 7.29 4.33
CA ILE A 2 8.71 6.02 4.90
C ILE A 2 9.82 5.01 5.23
N GLU A 3 11.03 5.24 4.73
CA GLU A 3 12.17 4.33 4.82
C GLU A 3 12.55 3.96 6.26
N PRO A 4 12.51 4.87 7.26
CA PRO A 4 12.79 4.48 8.64
C PRO A 4 11.81 3.44 9.20
N ILE A 5 10.53 3.52 8.83
CA ILE A 5 9.51 2.52 9.24
C ILE A 5 9.75 1.20 8.50
N ALA A 6 10.08 1.26 7.22
CA ALA A 6 10.40 0.07 6.45
C ALA A 6 11.64 -0.66 7.00
N GLU A 7 12.65 0.08 7.45
CA GLU A 7 13.85 -0.47 8.10
C GLU A 7 13.51 -1.17 9.42
N GLU A 8 12.68 -0.54 10.28
CA GLU A 8 12.22 -1.15 11.54
C GLU A 8 11.41 -2.43 11.32
N LEU A 9 10.67 -2.51 10.20
CA LEU A 9 9.89 -3.68 9.80
C LEU A 9 10.68 -4.68 8.92
N GLU A 10 11.99 -4.47 8.75
CA GLU A 10 12.87 -5.29 7.91
C GLU A 10 12.38 -5.46 6.45
N VAL A 11 11.71 -4.43 5.92
CA VAL A 11 11.24 -4.38 4.52
C VAL A 11 12.36 -3.79 3.64
N PRO A 12 12.89 -4.54 2.65
CA PRO A 12 13.91 -4.04 1.74
C PRO A 12 13.47 -2.80 0.98
N GLN A 13 14.40 -1.86 0.75
CA GLN A 13 14.12 -0.60 0.05
C GLN A 13 13.58 -0.82 -1.37
N ASP A 14 13.97 -1.90 -2.07
CA ASP A 14 13.47 -2.25 -3.40
C ASP A 14 12.00 -2.75 -3.40
N ARG A 15 11.36 -2.82 -2.23
CA ARG A 15 9.95 -3.12 -2.03
C ARG A 15 9.12 -1.91 -1.58
N ILE A 16 9.74 -0.73 -1.50
CA ILE A 16 9.07 0.52 -1.15
C ILE A 16 8.64 1.22 -2.44
N PHE A 17 7.34 1.53 -2.55
CA PHE A 17 6.77 2.28 -3.65
C PHE A 17 5.94 3.43 -3.06
N THR A 18 6.48 4.64 -3.09
CA THR A 18 5.89 5.85 -2.51
C THR A 18 6.07 7.02 -3.47
N ASN A 19 5.36 8.13 -3.22
CA ASN A 19 5.75 9.42 -3.78
C ASN A 19 7.01 9.95 -3.08
N THR A 20 7.86 10.66 -3.82
CA THR A 20 9.12 11.25 -3.38
C THR A 20 8.97 12.77 -3.31
N ILE A 21 9.19 13.34 -2.13
CA ILE A 21 9.17 14.79 -1.93
C ILE A 21 10.54 15.37 -2.29
N LEU A 22 10.54 16.45 -3.08
CA LEU A 22 11.73 17.13 -3.54
C LEU A 22 11.97 18.39 -2.72
N PHE A 23 13.23 18.67 -2.42
CA PHE A 23 13.68 19.85 -1.70
C PHE A 23 14.74 20.59 -2.51
N ASP A 24 14.76 21.91 -2.42
CA ASP A 24 15.80 22.74 -3.03
C ASP A 24 17.11 22.72 -2.21
N GLU A 25 18.13 23.45 -2.67
CA GLU A 25 19.44 23.50 -2.00
C GLU A 25 19.38 24.09 -0.58
N ASP A 26 18.37 24.91 -0.29
CA ASP A 26 18.13 25.51 1.02
C ASP A 26 17.25 24.63 1.93
N GLY A 27 16.82 23.47 1.42
CA GLY A 27 15.95 22.53 2.14
C GLY A 27 14.46 22.91 2.14
N ASN A 28 14.04 23.89 1.33
CA ASN A 28 12.63 24.22 1.19
C ASN A 28 11.92 23.21 0.29
N TYR A 29 10.61 23.05 0.49
CA TYR A 29 9.76 22.23 -0.37
C TYR A 29 9.82 22.73 -1.82
N ALA A 30 10.26 21.87 -2.73
CA ALA A 30 10.40 22.15 -4.14
C ALA A 30 9.43 21.36 -5.03
N GLY A 31 8.54 20.55 -4.44
CA GLY A 31 7.58 19.73 -5.16
C GLY A 31 7.67 18.25 -4.79
N PHE A 32 7.27 17.40 -5.73
CA PHE A 32 7.40 15.95 -5.64
C PHE A 32 7.74 15.37 -7.00
N ASP A 33 8.20 14.12 -7.04
CA ASP A 33 8.49 13.41 -8.29
C ASP A 33 7.18 13.00 -8.98
N GLU A 34 6.76 13.80 -9.97
CA GLU A 34 5.58 13.52 -10.77
C GLU A 34 5.70 12.26 -11.63
N THR A 35 6.90 11.72 -11.83
CA THR A 35 7.11 10.52 -12.67
C THR A 35 6.73 9.23 -11.94
N GLU A 36 6.69 9.25 -10.61
CA GLU A 36 6.30 8.09 -9.82
C GLU A 36 4.81 7.80 -9.99
N PRO A 37 4.39 6.53 -10.14
CA PRO A 37 2.97 6.20 -10.30
C PRO A 37 2.13 6.67 -9.10
N THR A 38 2.69 6.62 -7.90
CA THR A 38 2.09 7.02 -6.62
C THR A 38 1.86 8.51 -6.46
N SER A 39 2.35 9.33 -7.39
CA SER A 39 2.13 10.78 -7.40
C SER A 39 0.73 11.21 -7.91
N ARG A 40 -0.06 10.26 -8.43
CA ARG A 40 -1.37 10.51 -9.05
C ARG A 40 -2.42 9.46 -8.69
N ASP A 41 -3.68 9.79 -8.98
CA ASP A 41 -4.81 8.87 -8.82
C ASP A 41 -4.57 7.56 -9.58
N GLY A 42 -4.87 6.43 -8.95
CA GLY A 42 -4.59 5.12 -9.52
C GLY A 42 -3.12 4.67 -9.44
N GLY A 43 -2.27 5.35 -8.68
CA GLY A 43 -0.87 4.96 -8.50
C GLY A 43 -0.67 3.56 -7.92
N LYS A 44 -1.43 3.20 -6.88
CA LYS A 44 -1.38 1.87 -6.25
C LYS A 44 -1.67 0.73 -7.24
N PRO A 45 -2.81 0.72 -7.97
CA PRO A 45 -3.06 -0.33 -8.96
C PRO A 45 -2.03 -0.35 -10.09
N ALA A 46 -1.45 0.80 -10.48
CA ALA A 46 -0.39 0.85 -11.48
C ALA A 46 0.90 0.14 -11.00
N VAL A 47 1.36 0.44 -9.78
CA VAL A 47 2.51 -0.23 -9.15
C VAL A 47 2.27 -1.73 -9.05
N LEU A 48 1.11 -2.15 -8.56
CA LEU A 48 0.80 -3.56 -8.35
C LEU A 48 0.71 -4.32 -9.69
N THR A 49 0.22 -3.67 -10.75
CA THR A 49 0.17 -4.25 -12.09
C THR A 49 1.58 -4.45 -12.65
N GLN A 50 2.46 -3.47 -12.46
CA GLN A 50 3.86 -3.58 -12.83
C GLN A 50 4.56 -4.70 -12.06
N LEU A 51 4.36 -4.80 -10.74
CA LEU A 51 4.95 -5.85 -9.91
C LEU A 51 4.48 -7.24 -10.31
N LYS A 52 3.18 -7.41 -10.57
CA LYS A 52 2.62 -8.66 -11.07
C LYS A 52 3.29 -9.10 -12.37
N ARG A 53 3.49 -8.16 -13.30
CA ARG A 53 4.16 -8.42 -14.59
C ARG A 53 5.65 -8.75 -14.42
N GLN A 54 6.37 -8.01 -13.58
CA GLN A 54 7.82 -8.14 -13.42
C GLN A 54 8.22 -9.36 -12.59
N ARG A 55 7.44 -9.70 -11.55
CA ARG A 55 7.77 -10.75 -10.58
C ARG A 55 6.93 -12.01 -10.76
N GLY A 56 5.87 -11.98 -11.57
CA GLY A 56 5.02 -13.14 -11.83
C GLY A 56 4.17 -13.58 -10.63
N TYR A 57 3.86 -12.66 -9.70
CA TYR A 57 3.04 -12.98 -8.53
C TYR A 57 1.66 -13.52 -8.93
N LYS A 58 1.35 -14.74 -8.49
CA LYS A 58 0.06 -15.40 -8.76
C LYS A 58 -1.04 -14.92 -7.82
N ASN A 59 -0.69 -14.74 -6.55
CA ASN A 59 -1.58 -14.23 -5.51
C ASN A 59 -0.98 -12.94 -4.96
N MET A 60 -1.79 -11.89 -4.93
CA MET A 60 -1.46 -10.61 -4.31
C MET A 60 -2.62 -10.21 -3.43
N VAL A 61 -2.31 -9.77 -2.22
CA VAL A 61 -3.27 -9.27 -1.23
C VAL A 61 -2.90 -7.83 -0.92
N MET A 62 -3.89 -6.93 -0.93
CA MET A 62 -3.71 -5.55 -0.50
C MET A 62 -4.32 -5.38 0.89
N VAL A 63 -3.64 -4.68 1.79
CA VAL A 63 -4.17 -4.28 3.11
C VAL A 63 -4.14 -2.75 3.18
N GLY A 64 -5.24 -2.12 3.61
CA GLY A 64 -5.27 -0.67 3.79
C GLY A 64 -6.61 -0.12 4.29
N ASP A 65 -6.63 1.11 4.79
CA ASP A 65 -7.82 1.75 5.34
C ASP A 65 -8.55 2.62 4.32
N GLY A 66 -7.87 3.01 3.23
CA GLY A 66 -8.28 4.09 2.34
C GLY A 66 -9.03 3.65 1.09
N ALA A 67 -9.77 4.59 0.49
CA ALA A 67 -10.41 4.36 -0.80
C ALA A 67 -9.39 4.10 -1.93
N THR A 68 -8.18 4.67 -1.83
CA THR A 68 -7.11 4.42 -2.80
C THR A 68 -6.51 3.02 -2.66
N ASP A 69 -6.55 2.42 -1.46
CA ASP A 69 -6.19 1.01 -1.25
C ASP A 69 -7.24 0.08 -1.85
N LEU A 70 -8.52 0.39 -1.65
CA LEU A 70 -9.62 -0.35 -2.23
C LEU A 70 -9.56 -0.37 -3.78
N GLN A 71 -9.14 0.74 -4.40
CA GLN A 71 -8.92 0.85 -5.84
C GLN A 71 -7.81 -0.08 -6.38
N ALA A 72 -6.96 -0.64 -5.52
CA ALA A 72 -5.91 -1.58 -5.92
C ALA A 72 -6.45 -2.93 -6.41
N ARG A 73 -7.76 -3.17 -6.29
CA ARG A 73 -8.46 -4.37 -6.75
C ARG A 73 -9.27 -4.04 -8.01
N PRO A 74 -8.89 -4.53 -9.21
CA PRO A 74 -7.71 -5.35 -9.57
C PRO A 74 -6.38 -4.55 -9.62
N PRO A 75 -5.18 -5.19 -9.57
CA PRO A 75 -4.87 -6.60 -9.89
C PRO A 75 -4.74 -7.56 -8.70
N VAL A 76 -4.93 -7.08 -7.47
CA VAL A 76 -4.91 -7.96 -6.28
C VAL A 76 -6.13 -8.87 -6.27
N LYS A 77 -5.97 -10.05 -5.67
CA LYS A 77 -7.04 -11.05 -5.58
C LYS A 77 -7.95 -10.80 -4.39
N VAL A 78 -7.37 -10.32 -3.29
CA VAL A 78 -8.07 -10.03 -2.03
C VAL A 78 -7.65 -8.64 -1.58
N PHE A 79 -8.62 -7.83 -1.17
CA PHE A 79 -8.40 -6.59 -0.45
C PHE A 79 -8.93 -6.73 0.99
N ILE A 80 -8.02 -6.54 1.95
CA ILE A 80 -8.32 -6.52 3.38
C ILE A 80 -8.40 -5.06 3.83
N GLY A 81 -9.59 -4.63 4.22
CA GLY A 81 -9.79 -3.30 4.81
C GLY A 81 -9.31 -3.28 6.26
N PHE A 82 -8.53 -2.28 6.65
CA PHE A 82 -8.04 -2.13 8.01
C PHE A 82 -8.69 -0.94 8.71
N GLY A 83 -9.41 -1.20 9.81
CA GLY A 83 -10.15 -0.21 10.59
C GLY A 83 -9.59 0.07 11.98
N GLY A 84 -8.40 -0.42 12.33
CA GLY A 84 -7.87 -0.34 13.69
C GLY A 84 -7.55 1.08 14.19
N ILE A 85 -7.38 2.03 13.25
CA ILE A 85 -7.18 3.46 13.58
C ILE A 85 -8.41 4.28 13.20
N GLN A 86 -8.87 4.14 11.95
CA GLN A 86 -10.02 4.87 11.42
C GLN A 86 -10.88 3.94 10.58
N ILE A 87 -12.16 3.87 10.91
CA ILE A 87 -13.15 3.13 10.13
C ILE A 87 -13.68 4.05 9.02
N ARG A 88 -13.46 3.66 7.76
CA ARG A 88 -14.08 4.29 6.60
C ARG A 88 -15.19 3.41 6.08
N GLU A 89 -16.44 3.87 6.21
CA GLU A 89 -17.62 3.04 5.93
C GLU A 89 -17.64 2.46 4.52
N LYS A 90 -17.22 3.24 3.51
CA LYS A 90 -17.08 2.77 2.13
C LYS A 90 -16.10 1.58 2.03
N VAL A 91 -14.95 1.68 2.69
CA VAL A 91 -13.92 0.63 2.66
C VAL A 91 -14.41 -0.61 3.40
N LYS A 92 -15.08 -0.43 4.54
CA LYS A 92 -15.70 -1.51 5.30
C LYS A 92 -16.75 -2.29 4.50
N GLN A 93 -17.57 -1.59 3.73
CA GLN A 93 -18.62 -2.21 2.92
C GLN A 93 -18.08 -2.94 1.69
N GLU A 94 -16.97 -2.47 1.11
CA GLU A 94 -16.45 -2.97 -0.17
C GLU A 94 -15.26 -3.94 -0.03
N ALA A 95 -14.65 -4.05 1.14
CA ALA A 95 -13.54 -4.98 1.39
C ALA A 95 -13.98 -6.46 1.31
N ASP A 96 -13.10 -7.34 0.84
CA ASP A 96 -13.33 -8.79 0.89
C ASP A 96 -13.35 -9.29 2.35
N TRP A 97 -12.52 -8.66 3.18
CA TRP A 97 -12.45 -8.88 4.61
C TRP A 97 -12.09 -7.56 5.29
N PHE A 98 -12.77 -7.22 6.39
CA PHE A 98 -12.47 -6.02 7.16
C PHE A 98 -12.08 -6.42 8.58
N VAL A 99 -10.92 -5.94 9.02
CA VAL A 99 -10.35 -6.23 10.35
C VAL A 99 -10.13 -4.94 11.14
N TYR A 100 -10.15 -5.07 12.46
CA TYR A 100 -9.87 -3.98 13.40
C TYR A 100 -8.51 -4.13 14.08
N ASP A 101 -7.95 -5.34 14.08
CA ASP A 101 -6.63 -5.62 14.64
C ASP A 101 -5.81 -6.50 13.68
N PHE A 102 -4.49 -6.26 13.59
CA PHE A 102 -3.61 -7.09 12.76
C PHE A 102 -3.57 -8.55 13.23
N LYS A 103 -3.84 -8.81 14.52
CA LYS A 103 -3.95 -10.17 15.07
C LYS A 103 -4.97 -11.02 14.33
N GLU A 104 -6.08 -10.43 13.87
CA GLU A 104 -7.10 -11.17 13.11
C GLU A 104 -6.52 -11.78 11.82
N VAL A 105 -5.63 -11.05 11.15
CA VAL A 105 -4.91 -11.52 9.96
C VAL A 105 -3.86 -12.57 10.33
N LEU A 106 -3.10 -12.34 11.40
CA LEU A 106 -2.07 -13.26 11.83
C LEU A 106 -2.65 -14.62 12.27
N ASP A 107 -3.80 -14.63 12.93
CA ASP A 107 -4.45 -15.85 13.45
C ASP A 107 -4.89 -16.83 12.34
N VAL A 108 -5.01 -16.38 11.09
CA VAL A 108 -5.41 -17.23 9.94
C VAL A 108 -4.26 -17.54 9.00
N LEU A 109 -3.09 -16.91 9.18
CA LEU A 109 -1.91 -17.24 8.41
C LEU A 109 -1.27 -18.52 8.96
N PRO A 110 -0.74 -19.40 8.09
CA PRO A 110 0.01 -20.55 8.56
C PRO A 110 1.23 -20.09 9.36
N GLU A 111 1.55 -20.80 10.44
CA GLU A 111 2.82 -20.61 11.13
C GLU A 111 3.97 -20.87 10.14
N VAL A 112 4.95 -19.96 10.14
CA VAL A 112 6.14 -20.00 9.26
C VAL A 112 7.31 -20.65 9.97
#